data_AF-A0AAD9NYJ8-F1
#
_entry.id   AF-A0AAD9NYJ8-F1
#
_cell.length_a   1.000
_cell.length_b   1.000
_cell.length_c   1.000
_cell.angle_alpha   90.00
_cell.angle_beta   90.00
_cell.angle_gamma   90.00
#
_symmetry.space_group_name_H-M   'P 1'
#
loop_
_entity.id
_entity.type
_entity.pdbx_description
1 polymer ?
#
loop_
_entity_poly.entity_id
_entity_poly.type
_entity_poly.pdbx_seq_one_letter_code
_entity_poly.pdbx_strand_id
1 'polypeptide(L)'
;MFPDEMDTPQDVSARVRFQRYRGLKSFRTSPWDPKENLPHEYARIFQFGNFRRTCRRVLSEINEDGAQPGWYITVHIQDVPREFMESYNPGHPVVVFGLLPHEQKMSVVNMMVRPVGGTSCLLKSKERVIFHVGCRRFAASPIYSEHTNGDKYKYERFLQQAIVVATVYAPITFPPAGVLIFKEKTNGEHELVATGSLLSVNPDRVVIKRIVLSGHPFKINAKSATVRYMFFNREDIAWFTPVELRTKWGRRGHIKESLGTHGHMKCVFDGQLKSQDTVLMNLYKRVFPKWTYEGVVRAPVTSISAINSSTSALQEMAMNEMFD
;
A
#
# COMPACT_ATOMS: atom_id res chain seq x y z
N MET A 1 -17.70 9.62 6.82
CA MET A 1 -16.29 9.84 7.22
C MET A 1 -15.48 10.14 5.96
N PHE A 2 -14.73 11.24 5.90
CA PHE A 2 -13.98 11.66 4.69
C PHE A 2 -12.49 11.33 4.86
N PRO A 3 -11.99 10.19 4.34
CA PRO A 3 -10.64 9.73 4.66
C PRO A 3 -9.55 10.59 4.04
N ASP A 4 -9.82 11.31 2.93
CA ASP A 4 -8.82 12.08 2.19
C ASP A 4 -8.79 13.57 2.50
N GLU A 5 -9.81 14.08 3.21
CA GLU A 5 -9.85 15.48 3.64
C GLU A 5 -8.76 15.72 4.68
N MET A 6 -8.02 16.82 4.52
CA MET A 6 -7.01 17.26 5.48
C MET A 6 -7.12 18.77 5.64
N ASP A 7 -7.07 19.20 6.89
CA ASP A 7 -7.02 20.62 7.21
C ASP A 7 -5.63 21.18 6.90
N THR A 8 -5.59 22.43 6.48
CA THR A 8 -4.33 23.14 6.29
C THR A 8 -3.73 23.51 7.64
N PRO A 9 -2.44 23.21 7.89
CA PRO A 9 -1.80 23.60 9.13
C PRO A 9 -1.69 25.13 9.20
N GLN A 10 -1.86 25.69 10.40
CA GLN A 10 -1.66 27.12 10.64
C GLN A 10 -0.18 27.45 10.87
N ASP A 11 0.56 26.55 11.51
CA ASP A 11 1.95 26.77 11.91
C ASP A 11 2.95 26.74 10.75
N VAL A 12 2.59 26.06 9.65
CA VAL A 12 3.47 25.85 8.50
C VAL A 12 2.76 26.28 7.23
N SER A 13 3.43 27.07 6.39
CA SER A 13 2.89 27.45 5.08
C SER A 13 2.48 26.23 4.25
N ALA A 14 1.29 26.32 3.65
CA ALA A 14 0.71 25.20 2.89
C ALA A 14 1.60 24.80 1.70
N ARG A 15 2.27 25.77 1.05
CA ARG A 15 3.21 25.49 -0.04
C ARG A 15 4.38 24.61 0.39
N VAL A 16 4.91 24.80 1.60
CA VAL A 16 6.01 23.99 2.14
C VAL A 16 5.48 22.62 2.54
N ARG A 17 4.34 22.58 3.24
CA ARG A 17 3.71 21.32 3.68
C ARG A 17 3.34 20.39 2.52
N PHE A 18 2.91 20.98 1.39
CA PHE A 18 2.44 20.28 0.20
C PHE A 18 3.35 20.47 -1.01
N GLN A 19 4.63 20.81 -0.82
CA GLN A 19 5.57 21.11 -1.91
C GLN A 19 5.69 19.99 -2.95
N ARG A 20 5.58 18.72 -2.51
CA ARG A 20 5.66 17.52 -3.38
C ARG A 20 4.33 17.17 -4.06
N TYR A 21 3.29 17.97 -3.86
CA TYR A 21 1.98 17.75 -4.46
C TYR A 21 1.77 18.64 -5.67
N ARG A 22 1.00 18.14 -6.63
CA ARG A 22 0.54 18.91 -7.80
C ARG A 22 -0.96 18.78 -8.00
N GLY A 23 -1.55 19.81 -8.59
CA GLY A 23 -2.91 19.75 -9.11
C GLY A 23 -2.98 18.91 -10.39
N LEU A 24 -4.08 18.19 -10.59
CA LEU A 24 -4.40 17.54 -11.86
C LEU A 24 -5.79 17.99 -12.29
N LYS A 25 -5.94 18.37 -13.56
CA LYS A 25 -7.24 18.72 -14.14
C LYS A 25 -8.19 17.52 -14.12
N SER A 26 -7.68 16.33 -14.44
CA SER A 26 -8.44 15.09 -14.40
C SER A 26 -7.54 13.94 -13.99
N PHE A 27 -7.96 13.19 -12.97
CA PHE A 27 -7.23 12.01 -12.52
C PHE A 27 -7.15 10.92 -13.59
N ARG A 28 -8.08 10.87 -14.56
CA ARG A 28 -8.06 9.86 -15.62
C ARG A 28 -7.18 10.28 -16.78
N THR A 29 -7.40 11.49 -17.30
CA THR A 29 -6.81 11.92 -18.57
C THR A 29 -5.49 12.68 -18.44
N SER A 30 -5.22 13.35 -17.32
CA SER A 30 -3.95 14.07 -17.16
C SER A 30 -2.78 13.08 -17.10
N PRO A 31 -1.70 13.28 -17.87
CA PRO A 31 -0.56 12.37 -17.88
C PRO A 31 0.20 12.42 -16.54
N TRP A 32 0.88 11.32 -16.21
CA TRP A 32 1.83 11.26 -15.09
C TRP A 32 2.98 10.36 -15.51
N ASP A 33 4.20 10.90 -15.55
CA ASP A 33 5.37 10.14 -15.97
C ASP A 33 5.77 9.09 -14.90
N PRO A 34 5.81 7.79 -15.23
CA PRO A 34 6.26 6.73 -14.33
C PRO A 34 7.75 6.80 -13.96
N LYS A 35 8.57 7.59 -14.65
CA LYS A 35 10.01 7.74 -14.35
C LYS A 35 10.35 9.05 -13.62
N GLU A 36 9.33 9.85 -13.29
CA GLU A 36 9.51 11.08 -12.53
C GLU A 36 9.69 10.81 -11.03
N ASN A 37 10.65 11.51 -10.40
CA ASN A 37 10.88 11.55 -8.94
C ASN A 37 11.02 10.15 -8.30
N LEU A 38 11.78 9.25 -8.94
CA LEU A 38 12.02 7.90 -8.43
C LEU A 38 12.86 7.91 -7.15
N PRO A 39 12.54 7.03 -6.18
CA PRO A 39 13.35 6.90 -4.97
C PRO A 39 14.62 6.09 -5.25
N HIS A 40 15.65 6.22 -4.41
CA HIS A 40 16.94 5.55 -4.60
C HIS A 40 16.81 4.03 -4.69
N GLU A 41 15.85 3.43 -3.98
CA GLU A 41 15.59 2.00 -3.99
C GLU A 41 15.19 1.47 -5.38
N TYR A 42 14.66 2.31 -6.26
CA TYR A 42 14.34 1.92 -7.63
C TYR A 42 15.59 1.63 -8.49
N ALA A 43 16.78 2.07 -8.07
CA ALA A 43 18.04 1.69 -8.72
C ALA A 43 18.47 0.26 -8.39
N ARG A 44 17.94 -0.34 -7.31
CA ARG A 44 18.32 -1.68 -6.82
C ARG A 44 17.42 -2.79 -7.36
N ILE A 45 16.29 -2.44 -7.95
CA ILE A 45 15.28 -3.40 -8.43
C ILE A 45 15.47 -3.71 -9.91
N PHE A 46 15.00 -4.89 -10.31
CA PHE A 46 14.97 -5.29 -11.70
C PHE A 46 13.63 -4.96 -12.33
N GLN A 47 13.68 -4.43 -13.54
CA GLN A 47 12.51 -4.16 -14.36
C GLN A 47 12.49 -5.08 -15.58
N PHE A 48 11.31 -5.62 -15.87
CA PHE A 48 11.06 -6.30 -17.13
C PHE A 48 10.62 -5.29 -18.20
N GLY A 49 11.16 -5.41 -19.41
CA GLY A 49 10.61 -4.70 -20.57
C GLY A 49 9.20 -5.21 -20.91
N ASN A 50 9.02 -6.53 -21.00
CA ASN A 50 7.71 -7.15 -21.15
C ASN A 50 7.59 -8.39 -20.25
N PHE A 51 6.90 -8.21 -19.11
CA PHE A 51 6.74 -9.26 -18.10
C PHE A 51 6.01 -10.51 -18.63
N ARG A 52 4.90 -10.32 -19.35
CA ARG A 52 4.09 -11.44 -19.86
C ARG A 52 4.82 -12.27 -20.92
N ARG A 53 5.63 -11.62 -21.77
CA ARG A 53 6.44 -12.33 -22.77
C ARG A 53 7.57 -13.10 -22.09
N THR A 54 8.24 -12.49 -21.13
CA THR A 54 9.33 -13.13 -20.37
C THR A 54 8.81 -14.33 -19.58
N CYS A 55 7.67 -14.19 -18.90
CA CYS A 55 7.02 -15.28 -18.17
C CYS A 55 6.72 -16.48 -19.09
N ARG A 56 6.05 -16.24 -20.24
CA ARG A 56 5.76 -17.32 -21.21
C ARG A 56 7.01 -18.02 -21.71
N ARG A 57 8.08 -17.26 -22.00
CA ARG A 57 9.35 -17.82 -22.46
C ARG A 57 10.01 -18.68 -21.37
N VAL A 58 10.10 -18.16 -20.16
CA VAL A 58 10.71 -18.89 -19.03
C VAL A 58 9.93 -20.18 -18.74
N LEU A 59 8.60 -20.14 -18.81
CA LEU A 59 7.77 -21.34 -18.62
C LEU A 59 7.89 -22.34 -19.78
N SER A 60 8.14 -21.90 -21.01
CA SER A 60 8.36 -22.81 -22.15
C SER A 60 9.78 -23.40 -22.20
N GLU A 61 10.75 -22.73 -21.58
CA GLU A 61 12.16 -23.15 -21.50
C GLU A 61 12.45 -24.04 -20.29
N ILE A 62 11.41 -24.49 -19.56
CA ILE A 62 11.57 -25.48 -18.50
C ILE A 62 11.93 -26.81 -19.18
N ASN A 63 13.22 -27.04 -19.35
CA ASN A 63 13.74 -28.30 -19.86
C ASN A 63 13.48 -29.41 -18.83
N GLU A 64 13.18 -30.60 -19.33
CA GLU A 64 13.09 -31.83 -18.52
C GLU A 64 14.47 -32.40 -18.15
N ASP A 65 15.54 -31.63 -18.32
CA ASP A 65 16.89 -32.06 -18.04
C ASP A 65 17.13 -32.12 -16.52
N GLY A 66 17.14 -33.34 -15.96
CA GLY A 66 17.44 -33.56 -14.54
C GLY A 66 16.69 -34.71 -13.91
N ALA A 67 16.60 -34.67 -12.58
CA ALA A 67 15.85 -35.64 -11.79
C ALA A 67 14.36 -35.58 -12.13
N GLN A 68 13.79 -36.73 -12.49
CA GLN A 68 12.40 -36.84 -12.90
C GLN A 68 11.46 -36.99 -11.69
N PRO A 69 10.18 -36.60 -11.82
CA PRO A 69 9.18 -36.82 -10.78
C PRO A 69 9.11 -38.30 -10.37
N GLY A 70 9.08 -38.56 -9.05
CA GLY A 70 8.98 -39.90 -8.47
C GLY A 70 10.30 -40.51 -8.02
N TRP A 71 11.44 -39.88 -8.30
CA TRP A 71 12.74 -40.37 -7.85
C TRP A 71 13.01 -40.02 -6.38
N TYR A 72 13.59 -40.95 -5.63
CA TYR A 72 14.14 -40.68 -4.31
C TYR A 72 15.54 -40.08 -4.46
N ILE A 73 15.69 -38.82 -4.10
CA ILE A 73 16.93 -38.05 -4.31
C ILE A 73 17.49 -37.55 -2.98
N THR A 74 18.81 -37.37 -2.95
CA THR A 74 19.52 -36.66 -1.89
C THR A 74 20.04 -35.34 -2.45
N VAL A 75 19.63 -34.21 -1.85
CA VAL A 75 20.01 -32.87 -2.31
C VAL A 75 21.08 -32.31 -1.38
N HIS A 76 22.25 -32.01 -1.92
CA HIS A 76 23.32 -31.34 -1.19
C HIS A 76 23.25 -29.83 -1.47
N ILE A 77 22.91 -29.03 -0.47
CA ILE A 77 22.77 -27.57 -0.57
C ILE A 77 23.97 -26.90 0.09
N GLN A 78 24.56 -25.94 -0.61
CA GLN A 78 25.69 -25.16 -0.10
C GLN A 78 25.21 -24.03 0.84
N ASP A 79 26.02 -23.68 1.84
CA ASP A 79 25.86 -22.48 2.69
C ASP A 79 24.52 -22.38 3.43
N VAL A 80 24.02 -23.50 3.93
CA VAL A 80 22.82 -23.52 4.79
C VAL A 80 23.16 -22.92 6.16
N PRO A 81 22.40 -21.91 6.64
CA PRO A 81 22.62 -21.32 7.96
C PRO A 81 22.51 -22.36 9.08
N ARG A 82 23.43 -22.30 10.05
CA ARG A 82 23.41 -23.18 11.23
C ARG A 82 22.10 -23.05 12.03
N GLU A 83 21.54 -21.84 12.09
CA GLU A 83 20.25 -21.55 12.73
C GLU A 83 19.12 -22.46 12.22
N PHE A 84 19.12 -22.78 10.91
CA PHE A 84 18.13 -23.68 10.33
C PHE A 84 18.26 -25.10 10.89
N MET A 85 19.50 -25.61 10.99
CA MET A 85 19.78 -26.94 11.53
C MET A 85 19.40 -27.05 13.01
N GLU A 86 19.58 -25.99 13.79
CA GLU A 86 19.20 -25.92 15.20
C GLU A 86 17.68 -25.85 15.39
N SER A 87 16.97 -25.19 14.46
CA SER A 87 15.50 -25.10 14.47
C SER A 87 14.79 -26.32 13.88
N TYR A 88 15.54 -27.25 13.28
CA TYR A 88 14.96 -28.39 12.56
C TYR A 88 14.34 -29.39 13.53
N ASN A 89 13.03 -29.51 13.45
CA ASN A 89 12.25 -30.48 14.20
C ASN A 89 11.73 -31.56 13.22
N PRO A 90 11.96 -32.86 13.49
CA PRO A 90 11.49 -33.96 12.62
C PRO A 90 9.97 -33.96 12.39
N GLY A 91 9.18 -33.35 13.29
CA GLY A 91 7.73 -33.22 13.15
C GLY A 91 7.26 -32.13 12.16
N HIS A 92 8.16 -31.27 11.67
CA HIS A 92 7.82 -30.23 10.69
C HIS A 92 8.38 -30.57 9.31
N PRO A 93 7.54 -30.58 8.25
CA PRO A 93 8.00 -30.90 6.91
C PRO A 93 8.90 -29.80 6.36
N VAL A 94 10.02 -30.20 5.75
CA VAL A 94 10.89 -29.32 4.96
C VAL A 94 10.54 -29.50 3.49
N VAL A 95 10.10 -28.41 2.85
CA VAL A 95 9.72 -28.40 1.43
C VAL A 95 10.76 -27.59 0.67
N VAL A 96 11.35 -28.20 -0.36
CA VAL A 96 12.31 -27.56 -1.27
C VAL A 96 11.65 -27.40 -2.63
N PHE A 97 11.82 -26.24 -3.26
CA PHE A 97 11.33 -25.97 -4.61
C PHE A 97 12.41 -25.29 -5.44
N GLY A 98 12.45 -25.62 -6.73
CA GLY A 98 13.36 -24.99 -7.70
C GLY A 98 12.89 -23.58 -8.03
N LEU A 99 13.83 -22.64 -8.14
CA LEU A 99 13.55 -21.27 -8.57
C LEU A 99 13.65 -21.15 -10.08
N LEU A 100 12.71 -20.42 -10.68
CA LEU A 100 12.78 -20.10 -12.09
C LEU A 100 13.82 -19.00 -12.37
N PRO A 101 14.34 -18.90 -13.61
CA PRO A 101 15.22 -17.82 -14.03
C PRO A 101 14.70 -16.44 -13.60
N HIS A 102 15.57 -15.68 -12.92
CA HIS A 102 15.29 -14.33 -12.40
C HIS A 102 14.42 -14.23 -11.14
N GLU A 103 13.89 -15.33 -10.57
CA GLU A 103 13.08 -15.25 -9.34
C GLU A 103 13.87 -14.91 -8.07
N GLN A 104 15.20 -15.00 -8.11
CA GLN A 104 16.05 -14.51 -7.01
C GLN A 104 16.10 -12.98 -6.94
N LYS A 105 15.83 -12.29 -8.06
CA LYS A 105 15.97 -10.84 -8.17
C LYS A 105 14.81 -10.13 -7.48
N MET A 106 15.06 -8.93 -6.96
CA MET A 106 14.04 -8.09 -6.32
C MET A 106 13.36 -7.17 -7.34
N SER A 107 12.05 -7.00 -7.20
CA SER A 107 11.27 -6.04 -7.99
C SER A 107 10.08 -5.47 -7.21
N VAL A 108 9.28 -4.62 -7.86
CA VAL A 108 8.01 -4.14 -7.34
C VAL A 108 6.92 -5.11 -7.80
N VAL A 109 6.40 -5.86 -6.84
CA VAL A 109 5.40 -6.89 -7.06
C VAL A 109 4.01 -6.31 -6.76
N ASN A 110 3.09 -6.49 -7.70
CA ASN A 110 1.70 -6.08 -7.58
C ASN A 110 0.82 -7.32 -7.40
N MET A 111 0.06 -7.36 -6.32
CA MET A 111 -0.81 -8.47 -5.94
C MET A 111 -2.25 -7.98 -5.84
N MET A 112 -3.18 -8.69 -6.48
CA MET A 112 -4.60 -8.44 -6.34
C MET A 112 -5.09 -9.14 -5.08
N VAL A 113 -5.67 -8.40 -4.14
CA VAL A 113 -6.12 -8.95 -2.87
C VAL A 113 -7.53 -8.47 -2.53
N ARG A 114 -8.30 -9.36 -1.88
CA ARG A 114 -9.60 -9.10 -1.30
C ARG A 114 -9.55 -9.46 0.19
N PRO A 115 -10.13 -8.64 1.08
CA PRO A 115 -10.21 -9.01 2.49
C PRO A 115 -11.07 -10.27 2.67
N VAL A 116 -10.73 -11.08 3.68
CA VAL A 116 -11.52 -12.23 4.10
C VAL A 116 -12.67 -11.74 4.98
N GLY A 117 -13.89 -12.20 4.71
CA GLY A 117 -15.06 -11.87 5.53
C GLY A 117 -14.90 -12.42 6.95
N GLY A 118 -15.36 -11.65 7.96
CA GLY A 118 -15.33 -12.05 9.38
C GLY A 118 -14.23 -11.40 10.22
N THR A 119 -13.24 -10.76 9.61
CA THR A 119 -12.20 -10.03 10.36
C THR A 119 -12.59 -8.55 10.50
N SER A 120 -12.80 -8.08 11.73
CA SER A 120 -13.14 -6.68 12.02
C SER A 120 -11.94 -5.72 11.92
N CYS A 121 -10.73 -6.25 11.71
CA CYS A 121 -9.51 -5.46 11.68
C CYS A 121 -9.37 -4.68 10.36
N LEU A 122 -9.54 -3.35 10.43
CA LEU A 122 -9.16 -2.44 9.36
C LEU A 122 -7.64 -2.39 9.21
N LEU A 123 -7.12 -2.98 8.14
CA LEU A 123 -5.68 -2.99 7.86
C LEU A 123 -5.24 -1.69 7.20
N LYS A 124 -4.25 -1.00 7.79
CA LYS A 124 -3.78 0.29 7.30
C LYS A 124 -2.70 0.08 6.23
N SER A 125 -2.69 0.92 5.20
CA SER A 125 -1.56 0.98 4.27
C SER A 125 -0.26 1.31 5.00
N LYS A 126 0.84 0.65 4.62
CA LYS A 126 2.19 0.72 5.21
C LYS A 126 2.34 0.08 6.59
N GLU A 127 1.34 -0.68 7.03
CA GLU A 127 1.46 -1.56 8.19
C GLU A 127 2.28 -2.81 7.81
N ARG A 128 3.06 -3.36 8.74
CA ARG A 128 3.80 -4.60 8.50
C ARG A 128 2.83 -5.78 8.49
N VAL A 129 2.87 -6.57 7.43
CA VAL A 129 2.07 -7.79 7.29
C VAL A 129 2.92 -8.92 6.74
N ILE A 130 2.46 -10.14 6.96
CA ILE A 130 3.11 -11.35 6.50
C ILE A 130 2.45 -11.78 5.20
N PHE A 131 3.23 -11.92 4.15
CA PHE A 131 2.82 -12.39 2.84
C PHE A 131 3.20 -13.84 2.67
N HIS A 132 2.24 -14.65 2.23
CA HIS A 132 2.52 -15.93 1.58
C HIS A 132 2.22 -15.74 0.10
N VAL A 133 3.24 -15.85 -0.75
CA VAL A 133 3.14 -15.72 -2.21
C VAL A 133 3.66 -17.01 -2.83
N GLY A 134 2.75 -17.87 -3.29
CA GLY A 134 3.09 -19.24 -3.68
C GLY A 134 3.80 -19.97 -2.53
N CYS A 135 5.02 -20.44 -2.76
CA CYS A 135 5.85 -21.12 -1.76
C CYS A 135 6.71 -20.18 -0.90
N ARG A 136 6.66 -18.86 -1.14
CA ARG A 136 7.49 -17.87 -0.42
C ARG A 136 6.72 -17.25 0.73
N ARG A 137 7.40 -17.10 1.86
CA ARG A 137 6.88 -16.40 3.06
C ARG A 137 7.82 -15.24 3.39
N PHE A 138 7.28 -14.05 3.60
CA PHE A 138 8.07 -12.88 3.98
C PHE A 138 7.18 -11.84 4.67
N ALA A 139 7.78 -10.99 5.51
CA ALA A 139 7.10 -9.82 6.04
C ALA A 139 7.46 -8.57 5.24
N ALA A 140 6.48 -7.71 4.99
CA ALA A 140 6.69 -6.42 4.33
C ALA A 140 5.53 -5.45 4.57
N SER A 141 5.74 -4.16 4.27
CA SER A 141 4.72 -3.12 4.37
C SER A 141 4.16 -2.72 3.00
N PRO A 142 2.96 -3.20 2.63
CA PRO A 142 2.36 -2.87 1.33
C PRO A 142 1.78 -1.47 1.29
N ILE A 143 1.65 -0.94 0.09
CA ILE A 143 0.74 0.17 -0.22
C ILE A 143 -0.49 -0.40 -0.94
N TYR A 144 -1.68 0.00 -0.52
CA TYR A 144 -2.92 -0.37 -1.20
C TYR A 144 -3.31 0.67 -2.25
N SER A 145 -3.81 0.19 -3.39
CA SER A 145 -4.29 1.01 -4.49
C SER A 145 -5.54 0.44 -5.12
N GLU A 146 -6.37 1.31 -5.71
CA GLU A 146 -7.55 0.88 -6.47
C GLU A 146 -7.16 -0.01 -7.66
N HIS A 147 -7.98 -1.02 -7.95
CA HIS A 147 -7.85 -1.85 -9.14
C HIS A 147 -8.69 -1.27 -10.28
N THR A 148 -8.06 -0.47 -11.15
CA THR A 148 -8.70 0.15 -12.32
C THR A 148 -7.92 -0.17 -13.60
N ASN A 149 -8.46 0.15 -14.77
CA ASN A 149 -7.79 -0.08 -16.07
C ASN A 149 -6.98 1.13 -16.57
N GLY A 150 -6.82 2.19 -15.76
CA GLY A 150 -6.01 3.36 -16.13
C GLY A 150 -4.54 3.21 -15.73
N ASP A 151 -3.71 4.19 -16.08
CA ASP A 151 -2.27 4.18 -15.74
C ASP A 151 -1.98 4.65 -14.30
N LYS A 152 -2.93 5.40 -13.74
CA LYS A 152 -2.84 6.05 -12.43
C LYS A 152 -3.82 5.39 -11.48
N TYR A 153 -3.32 4.97 -10.33
CA TYR A 153 -4.09 4.25 -9.33
C TYR A 153 -4.18 5.06 -8.06
N LYS A 154 -5.40 5.28 -7.58
CA LYS A 154 -5.60 6.03 -6.33
C LYS A 154 -5.10 5.17 -5.16
N TYR A 155 -4.29 5.78 -4.32
CA TYR A 155 -3.82 5.21 -3.07
C TYR A 155 -4.96 5.12 -2.06
N GLU A 156 -5.12 3.96 -1.45
CA GLU A 156 -6.07 3.73 -0.38
C GLU A 156 -5.35 3.77 0.98
N ARG A 157 -5.96 4.45 1.96
CA ARG A 157 -5.38 4.55 3.31
C ARG A 157 -5.56 3.26 4.11
N PHE A 158 -6.60 2.52 3.79
CA PHE A 158 -7.00 1.27 4.45
C PHE A 158 -7.36 0.23 3.38
N LEU A 159 -7.27 -1.04 3.76
CA LEU A 159 -7.80 -2.14 2.96
C LEU A 159 -9.33 -2.02 2.89
N GLN A 160 -9.84 -1.73 1.69
CA GLN A 160 -11.28 -1.65 1.44
C GLN A 160 -11.88 -3.05 1.32
N GLN A 161 -13.21 -3.18 1.50
CA GLN A 161 -13.94 -4.43 1.29
C GLN A 161 -13.95 -4.90 -0.18
N ALA A 162 -13.61 -4.02 -1.11
CA ALA A 162 -13.47 -4.34 -2.53
C ALA A 162 -12.10 -4.94 -2.87
N ILE A 163 -11.96 -5.42 -4.10
CA ILE A 163 -10.67 -5.87 -4.63
C ILE A 163 -9.72 -4.66 -4.73
N VAL A 164 -8.56 -4.78 -4.09
CA VAL A 164 -7.49 -3.77 -4.17
C VAL A 164 -6.19 -4.40 -4.66
N VAL A 165 -5.24 -3.57 -5.08
CA VAL A 165 -3.90 -4.01 -5.43
C VAL A 165 -2.93 -3.61 -4.31
N ALA A 166 -2.28 -4.60 -3.72
CA ALA A 166 -1.16 -4.44 -2.81
C ALA A 166 0.15 -4.39 -3.61
N THR A 167 0.89 -3.30 -3.46
CA THR A 167 2.20 -3.11 -4.11
C THR A 167 3.30 -3.11 -3.06
N VAL A 168 4.34 -3.90 -3.28
CA VAL A 168 5.46 -4.07 -2.33
C VAL A 168 6.76 -4.39 -3.05
N TYR A 169 7.90 -4.14 -2.41
CA TYR A 169 9.18 -4.71 -2.86
C TYR A 169 9.28 -6.15 -2.39
N ALA A 170 9.42 -7.08 -3.34
CA ALA A 170 9.54 -8.50 -3.05
C ALA A 170 10.34 -9.20 -4.16
N PRO A 171 10.87 -10.41 -3.91
CA PRO A 171 11.44 -11.24 -4.94
C PRO A 171 10.44 -11.48 -6.07
N ILE A 172 10.94 -11.54 -7.29
CA ILE A 172 10.13 -11.80 -8.46
C ILE A 172 9.56 -13.22 -8.34
N THR A 173 8.26 -13.36 -8.61
CA THR A 173 7.59 -14.65 -8.75
C THR A 173 6.79 -14.61 -10.03
N PHE A 174 6.77 -15.71 -10.78
CA PHE A 174 5.95 -15.78 -11.98
C PHE A 174 4.51 -16.19 -11.66
N PRO A 175 3.48 -15.57 -12.28
CA PRO A 175 2.10 -16.01 -12.17
C PRO A 175 1.90 -17.34 -12.90
N PRO A 176 0.97 -18.21 -12.47
CA PRO A 176 0.00 -17.99 -11.40
C PRO A 176 0.56 -18.29 -10.00
N ALA A 177 0.39 -17.36 -9.06
CA ALA A 177 0.73 -17.58 -7.65
C ALA A 177 -0.40 -17.06 -6.75
N GLY A 178 -0.88 -17.92 -5.86
CA GLY A 178 -1.82 -17.53 -4.81
C GLY A 178 -1.15 -16.63 -3.78
N VAL A 179 -1.89 -15.66 -3.27
CA VAL A 179 -1.40 -14.69 -2.27
C VAL A 179 -2.30 -14.74 -1.05
N LEU A 180 -1.69 -14.90 0.12
CA LEU A 180 -2.35 -14.75 1.42
C LEU A 180 -1.64 -13.66 2.21
N ILE A 181 -2.42 -12.84 2.90
CA ILE A 181 -1.91 -11.80 3.80
C ILE A 181 -2.37 -12.11 5.21
N PHE A 182 -1.40 -12.26 6.11
CA PHE A 182 -1.61 -12.46 7.52
C PHE A 182 -1.19 -11.22 8.31
N LYS A 183 -1.93 -10.93 9.38
CA LYS A 183 -1.55 -9.95 10.39
C LYS A 183 -1.10 -10.69 11.64
N GLU A 184 0.05 -10.30 12.15
CA GLU A 184 0.59 -10.80 13.41
C GLU A 184 -0.13 -10.10 14.56
N LYS A 185 -0.79 -10.88 15.43
CA LYS A 185 -1.38 -10.39 16.69
C LYS A 185 -0.29 -10.24 17.74
N THR A 186 -0.58 -9.51 18.81
CA THR A 186 0.32 -9.36 19.97
C THR A 186 0.73 -10.69 20.59
N ASN A 187 -0.11 -11.71 20.46
CA ASN A 187 0.09 -13.04 21.03
C ASN A 187 0.95 -13.95 20.14
N GLY A 188 1.47 -13.46 19.01
CA GLY A 188 2.23 -14.26 18.05
C GLY A 188 1.36 -15.15 17.15
N GLU A 189 0.03 -15.04 17.24
CA GLU A 189 -0.90 -15.70 16.32
C GLU A 189 -0.98 -14.94 14.99
N HIS A 190 -1.11 -15.67 13.89
CA HIS A 190 -1.28 -15.10 12.56
C HIS A 190 -2.76 -15.17 12.14
N GLU A 191 -3.37 -14.00 12.00
CA GLU A 191 -4.76 -13.89 11.54
C GLU A 191 -4.80 -13.65 10.03
N LEU A 192 -5.57 -14.45 9.31
CA LEU A 192 -5.75 -14.29 7.87
C LEU A 192 -6.63 -13.07 7.58
N VAL A 193 -6.05 -12.04 6.96
CA VAL A 193 -6.75 -10.78 6.68
C VAL A 193 -7.22 -10.70 5.23
N ALA A 194 -6.41 -11.15 4.28
CA ALA A 194 -6.75 -11.06 2.87
C ALA A 194 -6.28 -12.28 2.07
N THR A 195 -7.02 -12.59 1.02
CA THR A 195 -6.71 -13.62 0.03
C THR A 195 -6.61 -12.98 -1.34
N GLY A 196 -5.85 -13.57 -2.24
CA GLY A 196 -5.60 -12.94 -3.53
C GLY A 196 -4.75 -13.76 -4.46
N SER A 197 -4.30 -13.10 -5.52
CA SER A 197 -3.42 -13.66 -6.53
C SER A 197 -2.40 -12.63 -6.99
N LEU A 198 -1.28 -13.13 -7.47
CA LEU A 198 -0.24 -12.30 -8.07
C LEU A 198 -0.76 -11.71 -9.40
N LEU A 199 -0.73 -10.38 -9.51
CA LEU A 199 -1.22 -9.67 -10.70
C LEU A 199 -0.11 -9.50 -11.75
N SER A 200 0.96 -8.80 -11.36
CA SER A 200 2.09 -8.51 -12.24
C SER A 200 3.28 -8.00 -11.45
N VAL A 201 4.48 -8.17 -12.00
CA VAL A 201 5.68 -7.54 -11.48
C VAL A 201 6.02 -6.37 -12.38
N ASN A 202 5.69 -5.16 -11.93
CA ASN A 202 5.90 -3.94 -12.69
C ASN A 202 6.12 -2.73 -11.77
N PRO A 203 7.33 -2.13 -11.77
CA PRO A 203 7.63 -0.92 -10.99
C PRO A 203 7.01 0.37 -11.55
N ASP A 204 6.55 0.35 -12.80
CA ASP A 204 5.97 1.53 -13.47
C ASP A 204 4.50 1.78 -13.10
N ARG A 205 3.89 0.90 -12.30
CA ARG A 205 2.54 1.12 -11.76
C ARG A 205 2.52 2.39 -10.88
N VAL A 206 1.86 3.45 -11.34
CA VAL A 206 1.85 4.74 -10.64
C VAL A 206 0.74 4.79 -9.58
N VAL A 207 1.12 4.63 -8.31
CA VAL A 207 0.21 4.81 -7.17
C VAL A 207 0.24 6.26 -6.68
N ILE A 208 -0.92 6.91 -6.63
CA ILE A 208 -1.07 8.34 -6.35
C ILE A 208 -1.91 8.57 -5.10
N LYS A 209 -1.34 9.26 -4.10
CA LYS A 209 -2.07 9.76 -2.94
C LYS A 209 -2.74 11.09 -3.24
N ARG A 210 -4.06 11.12 -3.06
CA ARG A 210 -4.86 12.33 -3.06
C ARG A 210 -4.93 12.94 -1.66
N ILE A 211 -4.89 14.26 -1.58
CA ILE A 211 -5.32 15.05 -0.44
C ILE A 211 -6.38 16.03 -0.93
N VAL A 212 -7.39 16.27 -0.11
CA VAL A 212 -8.43 17.25 -0.38
C VAL A 212 -8.34 18.35 0.67
N LEU A 213 -8.03 19.57 0.25
CA LEU A 213 -8.12 20.75 1.12
C LEU A 213 -9.53 21.31 1.04
N SER A 214 -10.13 21.57 2.18
CA SER A 214 -11.49 22.12 2.31
C SER A 214 -11.46 23.62 2.55
N GLY A 215 -12.48 24.32 2.07
CA GLY A 215 -12.70 25.73 2.32
C GLY A 215 -14.19 26.04 2.32
N HIS A 216 -14.56 27.08 3.04
CA HIS A 216 -15.95 27.49 3.17
C HIS A 216 -16.23 28.78 2.42
N PRO A 217 -17.28 28.84 1.59
CA PRO A 217 -17.71 30.10 0.99
C PRO A 217 -18.21 31.04 2.09
N PHE A 218 -17.86 32.33 2.00
CA PHE A 218 -18.25 33.36 2.95
C PHE A 218 -19.16 34.42 2.31
N LYS A 219 -18.67 35.08 1.26
CA LYS A 219 -19.47 36.04 0.45
C LYS A 219 -19.72 35.43 -0.91
N ILE A 220 -20.98 35.25 -1.28
CA ILE A 220 -21.39 34.62 -2.54
C ILE A 220 -22.07 35.65 -3.41
N ASN A 221 -21.51 35.86 -4.60
CA ASN A 221 -22.13 36.59 -5.70
C ASN A 221 -22.62 35.57 -6.76
N ALA A 222 -23.16 36.05 -7.88
CA ALA A 222 -23.70 35.19 -8.93
C ALA A 222 -22.73 34.09 -9.42
N LYS A 223 -21.52 34.45 -9.87
CA LYS A 223 -20.49 33.49 -10.35
C LYS A 223 -19.16 33.57 -9.60
N SER A 224 -19.05 34.46 -8.63
CA SER A 224 -17.84 34.62 -7.82
C SER A 224 -18.16 34.43 -6.35
N ALA A 225 -17.24 33.85 -5.60
CA ALA A 225 -17.37 33.71 -4.17
C ALA A 225 -16.03 33.95 -3.47
N THR A 226 -16.09 34.56 -2.30
CA THR A 226 -14.95 34.66 -1.40
C THR A 226 -14.92 33.41 -0.53
N VAL A 227 -13.82 32.65 -0.58
CA VAL A 227 -13.60 31.42 0.18
C VAL A 227 -12.64 31.72 1.35
N ARG A 228 -12.92 31.14 2.51
CA ARG A 228 -12.10 31.22 3.73
C ARG A 228 -11.76 29.83 4.28
N TYR A 229 -10.78 29.78 5.18
CA TYR A 229 -10.30 28.58 5.88
C TYR A 229 -9.65 27.50 5.00
N MET A 230 -9.46 27.74 3.70
CA MET A 230 -8.66 26.84 2.87
C MET A 230 -7.16 27.10 3.03
N PHE A 231 -6.76 28.37 3.10
CA PHE A 231 -5.39 28.80 3.34
C PHE A 231 -5.39 29.92 4.37
N PHE A 232 -4.22 30.17 4.96
CA PHE A 232 -4.01 31.24 5.94
C PHE A 232 -3.06 32.33 5.43
N ASN A 233 -2.19 32.01 4.46
CA ASN A 233 -1.21 32.94 3.89
C ASN A 233 -1.56 33.34 2.45
N ARG A 234 -1.23 34.58 2.08
CA ARG A 234 -1.38 35.10 0.71
C ARG A 234 -0.50 34.35 -0.30
N GLU A 235 0.74 34.05 0.07
CA GLU A 235 1.71 33.38 -0.81
C GLU A 235 1.28 31.95 -1.15
N ASP A 236 0.61 31.26 -0.22
CA ASP A 236 0.07 29.93 -0.45
C ASP A 236 -1.02 29.96 -1.54
N ILE A 237 -1.91 30.96 -1.50
CA ILE A 237 -2.95 31.14 -2.53
C ILE A 237 -2.33 31.36 -3.90
N ALA A 238 -1.29 32.20 -3.98
CA ALA A 238 -0.57 32.46 -5.23
C ALA A 238 0.07 31.18 -5.79
N TRP A 239 0.69 30.35 -4.93
CA TRP A 239 1.28 29.07 -5.32
C TRP A 239 0.25 28.08 -5.89
N PHE A 240 -0.94 27.99 -5.28
CA PHE A 240 -2.00 27.06 -5.69
C PHE A 240 -2.99 27.64 -6.71
N THR A 241 -2.75 28.85 -7.22
CA THR A 241 -3.64 29.50 -8.21
C THR A 241 -3.90 28.65 -9.47
N PRO A 242 -2.92 27.89 -10.02
CA PRO A 242 -3.16 27.04 -11.20
C PRO A 242 -4.08 25.83 -10.95
N VAL A 243 -4.43 25.51 -9.70
CA VAL A 243 -5.18 24.30 -9.36
C VAL A 243 -6.69 24.54 -9.49
N GLU A 244 -7.37 23.60 -10.15
CA GLU A 244 -8.83 23.64 -10.30
C GLU A 244 -9.53 23.31 -8.95
N LEU A 245 -10.53 24.11 -8.63
CA LEU A 245 -11.41 23.94 -7.48
C LEU A 245 -12.66 23.17 -7.90
N ARG A 246 -13.16 22.33 -7.00
CA ARG A 246 -14.44 21.64 -7.13
C ARG A 246 -15.27 21.83 -5.88
N THR A 247 -16.59 21.68 -5.96
CA THR A 247 -17.42 21.71 -4.76
C THR A 247 -18.12 20.39 -4.50
N LYS A 248 -18.63 20.18 -3.28
CA LYS A 248 -19.38 18.95 -2.94
C LYS A 248 -20.64 18.81 -3.80
N TRP A 249 -21.22 19.93 -4.21
CA TRP A 249 -22.39 19.99 -5.10
C TRP A 249 -22.05 20.00 -6.60
N GLY A 250 -20.80 19.67 -6.96
CA GLY A 250 -20.40 19.41 -8.35
C GLY A 250 -20.04 20.65 -9.18
N ARG A 251 -19.95 21.84 -8.58
CA ARG A 251 -19.47 23.04 -9.26
C ARG A 251 -17.96 22.97 -9.47
N ARG A 252 -17.49 23.67 -10.50
CA ARG A 252 -16.07 23.76 -10.87
C ARG A 252 -15.64 25.21 -10.95
N GLY A 253 -14.43 25.50 -10.51
CA GLY A 253 -13.93 26.86 -10.46
C GLY A 253 -12.42 26.95 -10.38
N HIS A 254 -11.94 28.18 -10.30
CA HIS A 254 -10.52 28.49 -10.12
C HIS A 254 -10.35 29.70 -9.21
N ILE A 255 -9.15 29.84 -8.65
CA ILE A 255 -8.76 30.98 -7.85
C ILE A 255 -8.50 32.17 -8.80
N LYS A 256 -9.10 33.32 -8.51
CA LYS A 256 -8.89 34.56 -9.28
C LYS A 256 -7.83 35.43 -8.64
N GLU A 257 -7.98 35.74 -7.35
CA GLU A 257 -7.08 36.63 -6.62
C GLU A 257 -7.10 36.34 -5.12
N SER A 258 -6.00 36.64 -4.44
CA SER A 258 -5.93 36.64 -2.97
C SER A 258 -6.48 37.95 -2.42
N LEU A 259 -7.22 37.87 -1.31
CA LEU A 259 -7.84 39.01 -0.64
C LEU A 259 -7.22 39.17 0.76
N GLY A 260 -6.57 40.30 1.00
CA GLY A 260 -5.96 40.61 2.30
C GLY A 260 -4.79 39.68 2.69
N THR A 261 -4.55 39.57 3.99
CA THR A 261 -3.43 38.82 4.59
C THR A 261 -3.85 37.48 5.19
N HIS A 262 -5.11 37.33 5.61
CA HIS A 262 -5.63 36.15 6.36
C HIS A 262 -6.05 34.96 5.48
N GLY A 263 -5.52 34.84 4.27
CA GLY A 263 -5.80 33.68 3.40
C GLY A 263 -7.21 33.64 2.81
N HIS A 264 -7.92 34.79 2.75
CA HIS A 264 -9.13 34.90 1.95
C HIS A 264 -8.77 34.90 0.47
N MET A 265 -9.60 34.25 -0.34
CA MET A 265 -9.40 34.23 -1.78
C MET A 265 -10.73 34.39 -2.51
N LYS A 266 -10.68 35.10 -3.63
CA LYS A 266 -11.80 35.21 -4.55
C LYS A 266 -11.68 34.11 -5.58
N CYS A 267 -12.75 33.34 -5.71
CA CYS A 267 -12.85 32.24 -6.65
C CYS A 267 -13.98 32.51 -7.64
N VAL A 268 -13.82 32.03 -8.87
CA VAL A 268 -14.84 32.09 -9.92
C VAL A 268 -15.28 30.67 -10.23
N PHE A 269 -16.59 30.46 -10.30
CA PHE A 269 -17.22 29.16 -10.56
C PHE A 269 -18.10 29.22 -11.81
N ASP A 270 -18.42 28.05 -12.35
CA ASP A 270 -19.34 27.85 -13.47
C ASP A 270 -20.76 28.37 -13.18
N GLY A 271 -21.20 28.28 -11.92
CA GLY A 271 -22.51 28.76 -11.48
C GLY A 271 -22.50 29.27 -10.03
N GLN A 272 -23.68 29.68 -9.56
CA GLN A 272 -23.84 30.20 -8.20
C GLN A 272 -23.68 29.09 -7.15
N LEU A 273 -22.90 29.40 -6.12
CA LEU A 273 -22.68 28.49 -4.98
C LEU A 273 -23.81 28.63 -3.96
N LYS A 274 -24.08 27.53 -3.24
CA LYS A 274 -24.92 27.56 -2.03
C LYS A 274 -24.07 27.92 -0.81
N SER A 275 -24.67 28.58 0.17
CA SER A 275 -23.99 28.94 1.43
C SER A 275 -23.49 27.70 2.20
N GLN A 276 -24.22 26.59 2.12
CA GLN A 276 -23.88 25.31 2.74
C GLN A 276 -22.87 24.49 1.92
N ASP A 277 -22.42 24.97 0.75
CA ASP A 277 -21.46 24.23 -0.07
C ASP A 277 -20.05 24.28 0.56
N THR A 278 -19.22 23.30 0.23
CA THR A 278 -17.81 23.27 0.62
C THR A 278 -16.97 23.23 -0.63
N VAL A 279 -16.04 24.18 -0.73
CA VAL A 279 -15.06 24.23 -1.82
C VAL A 279 -13.92 23.29 -1.46
N LEU A 280 -13.51 22.49 -2.43
CA LEU A 280 -12.51 21.44 -2.30
C LEU A 280 -11.42 21.64 -3.35
N MET A 281 -10.17 21.51 -2.94
CA MET A 281 -9.03 21.46 -3.85
C MET A 281 -8.35 20.09 -3.76
N ASN A 282 -8.20 19.41 -4.90
CA ASN A 282 -7.55 18.11 -4.95
C ASN A 282 -6.07 18.26 -5.29
N LEU A 283 -5.21 17.77 -4.41
CA LEU A 283 -3.77 17.70 -4.59
C LEU A 283 -3.32 16.25 -4.67
N TYR A 284 -2.36 15.97 -5.56
CA TYR A 284 -1.91 14.61 -5.84
C TYR A 284 -0.39 14.49 -5.69
N LYS A 285 0.07 13.38 -5.14
CA LYS A 285 1.49 12.99 -5.18
C LYS A 285 1.64 11.50 -5.44
N ARG A 286 2.71 11.11 -6.12
CA ARG A 286 3.09 9.70 -6.23
C ARG A 286 3.59 9.18 -4.89
N VAL A 287 3.23 7.94 -4.56
CA VAL A 287 3.68 7.24 -3.36
C VAL A 287 4.31 5.91 -3.75
N PHE A 288 5.46 5.64 -3.17
CA PHE A 288 6.20 4.40 -3.34
C PHE A 288 6.09 3.53 -2.07
N PRO A 289 6.18 2.19 -2.20
CA PRO A 289 6.34 1.33 -1.04
C PRO A 289 7.66 1.60 -0.33
N LYS A 290 7.78 1.20 0.94
CA LYS A 290 9.04 1.26 1.69
C LYS A 290 9.78 -0.07 1.57
N TRP A 291 11.11 -0.03 1.50
CA TRP A 291 11.92 -1.24 1.55
C TRP A 291 11.92 -1.82 2.98
N THR A 292 11.03 -2.77 3.21
CA THR A 292 10.77 -3.42 4.52
C THR A 292 10.72 -4.93 4.39
N TYR A 293 11.34 -5.46 3.33
CA TYR A 293 11.34 -6.89 3.04
C TYR A 293 12.17 -7.64 4.07
N GLU A 294 11.53 -8.60 4.74
CA GLU A 294 12.13 -9.49 5.72
C GLU A 294 11.80 -10.94 5.30
N GLY A 295 12.82 -11.70 4.89
CA GLY A 295 12.64 -13.07 4.41
C GLY A 295 12.40 -14.10 5.53
N VAL A 296 12.71 -13.74 6.78
CA VAL A 296 12.51 -14.59 7.95
C VAL A 296 11.18 -14.20 8.61
N VAL A 297 10.29 -15.17 8.74
CA VAL A 297 9.01 -14.99 9.43
C VAL A 297 8.93 -16.01 10.56
N ARG A 298 8.62 -15.54 11.77
CA ARG A 298 8.48 -16.42 12.93
C ARG A 298 7.33 -17.41 12.72
N ALA A 299 7.47 -18.61 13.29
CA ALA A 299 6.38 -19.57 13.30
C ALA A 299 5.22 -19.00 14.14
N PRO A 300 3.96 -19.13 13.67
CA PRO A 300 2.83 -18.73 14.48
C PRO A 300 2.76 -19.59 15.75
N VAL A 301 2.45 -18.96 16.87
CA VAL A 301 2.09 -19.69 18.09
C VAL A 301 0.72 -20.32 17.85
N THR A 302 0.58 -21.63 18.07
CA THR A 302 -0.73 -22.30 17.99
C THR A 302 -1.53 -21.96 19.24
N SER A 303 -2.82 -21.63 19.08
CA SER A 303 -3.73 -21.30 20.19
C SER A 303 -3.76 -22.38 21.28
N ILE A 304 -3.48 -23.63 20.91
CA ILE A 304 -3.39 -24.79 21.82
C ILE A 304 -2.17 -24.68 22.76
N SER A 305 -1.05 -24.15 22.29
CA SER A 305 0.14 -23.94 23.13
C SER A 305 -0.05 -22.79 24.13
N ALA A 306 -0.82 -21.76 23.78
CA ALA A 306 -1.21 -20.68 24.70
C ALA A 306 -2.12 -21.19 25.83
N ILE A 307 -3.05 -22.10 25.50
CA ILE A 307 -3.90 -22.78 26.50
C ILE A 307 -3.02 -23.62 27.43
N ASN A 308 -2.13 -24.47 26.90
CA ASN A 308 -1.26 -25.32 27.72
C ASN A 308 -0.27 -24.52 28.59
N SER A 309 0.21 -23.36 28.14
CA SER A 309 1.01 -22.45 28.99
C SER A 309 0.20 -21.79 30.11
N SER A 310 -1.08 -21.49 29.87
CA SER A 310 -1.96 -20.97 30.92
C SER A 310 -2.40 -22.03 31.92
N THR A 311 -2.62 -23.28 31.46
CA THR A 311 -2.98 -24.40 32.33
C THR A 311 -1.81 -24.81 33.22
N SER A 312 -0.57 -24.83 32.70
CA SER A 312 0.63 -25.10 33.50
C SER A 312 0.91 -24.02 34.54
N ALA A 313 0.73 -22.74 34.20
CA ALA A 313 0.85 -21.63 35.15
C ALA A 313 -0.21 -21.69 36.27
N LEU A 314 -1.47 -22.03 35.93
CA LEU A 314 -2.53 -22.24 36.93
C LEU A 314 -2.28 -23.47 37.82
N GLN A 315 -1.64 -24.50 37.28
CA GLN A 315 -1.32 -25.73 38.00
C GLN A 315 -0.10 -25.57 38.93
N GLU A 316 0.86 -24.71 38.57
CA GLU A 316 1.94 -24.25 39.46
C GLU A 316 1.40 -23.36 40.60
N MET A 317 0.47 -22.44 40.31
CA MET A 317 -0.16 -21.62 41.35
C MET A 317 -1.00 -22.48 42.32
N ALA A 318 -1.75 -23.45 41.81
CA ALA A 318 -2.54 -24.37 42.64
C ALA A 318 -1.67 -25.35 43.46
N MET A 319 -0.46 -25.70 43.01
CA MET A 319 0.49 -26.44 43.83
C MET A 319 1.09 -25.58 44.95
N ASN A 320 1.43 -24.32 44.68
CA ASN A 320 1.97 -23.44 45.72
C ASN A 320 0.95 -23.11 46.82
N GLU A 321 -0.35 -23.04 46.50
CA GLU A 321 -1.41 -22.87 47.52
C GLU A 321 -1.70 -24.14 48.35
N MET A 322 -1.18 -25.31 47.96
CA MET A 322 -1.30 -26.55 48.75
C MET A 322 -0.12 -26.79 49.71
N PHE A 323 0.93 -25.98 49.65
CA PHE A 323 2.13 -26.10 50.49
C PHE A 323 2.33 -24.94 51.48
N ASP A 324 1.33 -24.06 51.65
CA ASP A 324 1.28 -23.02 52.69
C ASP A 324 0.23 -23.32 53.78
#